data_AF-A0A8S9HC92-F1
#
_entry.id   AF-A0A8S9HC92-F1
#
_cell.length_a   1.000
_cell.length_b   1.000
_cell.length_c   1.000
_cell.angle_alpha   90.00
_cell.angle_beta   90.00
_cell.angle_gamma   90.00
#
_symmetry.space_group_name_H-M   'P 1'
#
loop_
_entity.id
_entity.type
_entity.pdbx_description
1 polymer ?
#
loop_
_entity_poly.entity_id
_entity_poly.type
_entity_poly.pdbx_seq_one_letter_code
_entity_poly.pdbx_strand_id
1 'polypeptide(L)' 'MLLSDRFLGFYMVPENGSWNYNFMGTKHAVDMKYSVRLGYPKEYFDVEHRPTHFLEFSSMEDVEMAEGDREDIFG' A
#
# COMPACT_ATOMS: atom_id res chain seq x y z
N MET A 1 21.29 11.98 23.41
CA MET A 1 20.09 11.13 23.27
C MET A 1 20.48 9.72 23.75
N LEU A 2 19.66 9.04 24.56
CA LEU A 2 19.93 7.69 25.08
C LEU A 2 18.82 6.74 24.63
N LEU A 3 19.19 5.51 24.29
CA LEU A 3 18.23 4.43 24.00
C LEU A 3 17.89 3.71 25.30
N SER A 4 16.63 3.32 25.48
CA SER A 4 16.18 2.58 26.66
C SER A 4 15.19 1.51 26.27
N ASP A 5 15.35 0.36 26.91
CA ASP A 5 14.45 -0.80 26.92
C ASP A 5 13.48 -0.77 28.13
N ARG A 6 13.62 0.21 29.03
CA ARG A 6 12.82 0.30 30.27
C ARG A 6 11.36 0.66 30.03
N PHE A 7 11.06 1.29 28.90
CA PHE A 7 9.70 1.69 28.53
C PHE A 7 9.46 1.35 27.06
N LEU A 8 8.25 0.91 26.75
CA LEU A 8 7.83 0.63 25.37
C LEU A 8 7.05 1.82 24.82
N GLY A 9 7.52 2.34 23.68
CA GLY A 9 6.77 3.31 22.89
C GLY A 9 5.64 2.65 22.09
N PHE A 10 4.82 3.48 21.47
CA PHE A 10 3.79 3.04 20.53
C PHE A 10 3.83 3.91 19.28
N TYR A 11 3.20 3.42 18.21
CA TYR A 11 3.05 4.14 16.95
C TYR A 11 1.61 4.61 16.75
N MET A 12 1.46 5.65 15.95
CA MET A 12 0.17 6.09 15.41
C MET A 12 0.31 6.19 13.91
N VAL A 13 -0.74 5.77 13.21
CA VAL A 13 -0.80 5.77 11.75
C VAL A 13 -1.99 6.61 11.29
N PRO A 14 -1.98 7.15 10.06
CA PRO A 14 -3.16 7.77 9.48
C PRO A 14 -4.35 6.82 9.54
N GLU A 15 -5.51 7.33 9.91
CA GLU A 15 -6.72 6.52 9.98
C GLU A 15 -7.19 6.11 8.59
N ASN A 16 -7.05 7.03 7.62
CA ASN A 16 -7.41 6.84 6.23
C ASN A 16 -6.17 7.02 5.34
N GLY A 17 -5.92 6.04 4.48
CA GLY A 17 -4.83 6.07 3.50
C GLY A 17 -3.47 5.68 4.07
N SER A 18 -2.46 5.82 3.22
CA SER A 18 -1.08 5.49 3.57
C SER A 18 -0.39 6.64 4.31
N TRP A 19 0.60 6.32 5.15
CA TRP A 19 1.55 7.30 5.67
C TRP A 19 2.61 7.73 4.63
N ASN A 20 2.80 6.95 3.57
CA ASN A 20 3.81 7.14 2.54
C ASN A 20 3.19 7.57 1.20
N TYR A 21 3.39 8.84 0.84
CA TYR A 21 2.91 9.40 -0.44
C TYR A 21 3.99 9.45 -1.55
N ASN A 22 5.15 8.81 -1.38
CA ASN A 22 6.23 8.86 -2.39
C ASN A 22 5.79 8.35 -3.78
N PHE A 23 4.95 7.30 -3.84
CA PHE A 23 4.42 6.78 -5.10
C PHE A 23 3.08 7.41 -5.51
N MET A 24 2.57 8.37 -4.72
CA MET A 24 1.33 9.11 -4.96
C MET A 24 1.53 10.61 -4.78
N GLY A 25 2.64 11.17 -5.28
CA GLY A 25 3.03 12.55 -5.00
C GLY A 25 1.96 13.59 -5.34
N THR A 26 1.15 13.34 -6.37
CA THR A 26 0.03 14.21 -6.78
C THR A 26 -1.12 14.28 -5.76
N LYS A 27 -1.22 13.29 -4.85
CA LYS A 27 -2.24 13.26 -3.79
C LYS A 27 -1.79 13.95 -2.50
N HIS A 28 -0.52 14.33 -2.40
CA HIS A 28 0.01 15.00 -1.21
C HIS A 28 -0.12 16.53 -1.34
N ALA A 29 -0.69 17.17 -0.32
CA ALA A 29 -0.86 18.62 -0.25
C ALA A 29 -0.37 19.17 1.09
N VAL A 30 0.12 20.41 1.10
CA VAL A 30 0.70 21.05 2.30
C VAL A 30 -0.36 21.28 3.40
N ASP A 31 -1.61 21.52 3.02
CA ASP A 31 -2.74 21.80 3.89
C ASP A 31 -3.64 20.56 4.13
N MET A 32 -3.14 19.38 3.78
CA MET A 32 -3.89 18.12 3.92
C MET A 32 -4.24 17.83 5.38
N LYS A 33 -5.52 17.55 5.64
CA LYS A 33 -6.03 17.12 6.94
C LYS A 33 -6.12 15.60 7.00
N TYR A 34 -5.68 15.03 8.12
CA TYR A 34 -5.76 13.60 8.38
C TYR A 34 -6.08 13.35 9.86
N SER A 35 -6.81 12.28 10.13
CA SER A 35 -6.96 11.73 11.48
C SER A 35 -5.95 10.61 11.70
N VAL A 36 -5.71 10.24 12.96
CA VAL A 36 -4.74 9.23 13.35
C VAL A 36 -5.37 8.19 14.26
N ARG A 37 -4.87 6.97 14.19
CA ARG A 37 -5.26 5.85 15.06
C ARG A 37 -4.01 5.14 15.60
N LEU A 38 -4.18 4.41 16.70
CA LEU A 38 -3.15 3.48 17.18
C LEU A 38 -2.98 2.34 16.16
N GLY A 39 -1.72 2.06 15.79
CA GLY A 39 -1.39 1.04 14.81
C GLY A 39 0.10 1.04 14.47
N TYR A 40 0.57 0.03 13.75
CA TYR A 40 1.95 -0.09 13.31
C TYR A 40 2.09 0.43 11.87
N PRO A 41 3.14 1.21 11.56
CA PRO A 41 3.37 1.68 10.20
C PRO A 41 3.70 0.50 9.30
N LYS A 42 3.10 0.48 8.11
CA LYS A 42 3.44 -0.45 7.04
C LYS A 42 4.86 -0.21 6.52
N GLU A 43 5.46 -1.23 5.93
CA GLU A 43 6.79 -1.12 5.33
C GLU A 43 6.80 -0.13 4.15
N TYR A 44 7.96 0.44 3.82
CA TYR A 44 8.06 1.48 2.80
C TYR A 44 7.45 1.07 1.45
N PHE A 45 7.68 -0.19 1.05
CA PHE A 45 7.20 -0.79 -0.20
C PHE A 45 5.92 -1.61 -0.02
N ASP A 46 5.11 -1.36 1.00
CA ASP A 46 3.81 -2.02 1.14
C ASP A 46 2.89 -1.71 -0.08
N VAL A 47 2.06 -2.67 -0.47
CA VAL A 47 1.10 -2.54 -1.59
C VAL A 47 0.20 -1.32 -1.45
N GLU A 48 -0.22 -0.98 -0.22
CA GLU A 48 -1.06 0.19 0.06
C GLU A 48 -0.40 1.51 -0.35
N HIS A 49 0.93 1.55 -0.39
CA HIS A 49 1.70 2.74 -0.72
C HIS A 49 1.84 2.93 -2.24
N ARG A 50 1.64 1.87 -3.03
CA ARG A 50 1.93 1.81 -4.47
C ARG A 50 0.83 1.12 -5.30
N PRO A 51 -0.46 1.42 -5.09
CA PRO A 51 -1.59 0.73 -5.73
C PRO A 51 -1.58 0.85 -7.26
N THR A 52 -0.99 1.91 -7.84
CA THR A 52 -0.87 2.04 -9.31
C THR A 52 -0.17 0.83 -9.92
N HIS A 53 0.91 0.34 -9.28
CA HIS A 53 1.67 -0.82 -9.76
C HIS A 53 0.83 -2.11 -9.77
N PHE A 54 -0.27 -2.16 -9.03
CA PHE A 54 -1.14 -3.33 -8.90
C PHE A 54 -2.46 -3.17 -9.66
N LEU A 55 -2.81 -1.94 -10.07
CA LEU A 55 -4.01 -1.65 -10.85
C LEU A 55 -3.76 -1.68 -12.36
N GLU A 56 -2.50 -1.51 -12.79
CA GLU A 56 -2.12 -1.45 -14.21
C GLU A 56 -2.38 -2.75 -15.01
N PHE A 57 -2.53 -3.90 -14.34
CA PHE A 57 -2.84 -5.19 -14.98
C PHE A 57 -4.22 -5.25 -15.65
N SER A 58 -5.19 -4.44 -15.20
CA SER A 58 -6.53 -4.37 -15.81
C SER A 58 -6.52 -3.87 -17.27
N SER A 59 -5.42 -3.27 -17.71
CA SER A 59 -5.27 -2.79 -19.10
C SER A 59 -4.80 -3.86 -20.09
N MET A 60 -4.40 -5.05 -19.61
CA MET A 60 -3.81 -6.12 -20.41
C MET A 60 -4.75 -7.30 -20.70
N GLU A 61 -5.98 -7.30 -20.14
CA GLU A 61 -6.98 -8.35 -20.39
C GLU A 61 -7.39 -8.46 -21.87
N ASP A 62 -7.13 -7.45 -22.70
CA ASP A 62 -7.35 -7.52 -24.16
C ASP A 62 -6.38 -8.49 -24.89
N VAL A 63 -5.32 -8.98 -24.24
CA VAL A 63 -4.32 -9.88 -24.84
C VAL A 63 -4.58 -11.36 -24.54
N GLU A 64 -5.41 -11.70 -23.55
CA GLU A 64 -5.63 -13.09 -23.10
C GLU A 64 -6.73 -13.86 -23.87
N MET A 65 -7.45 -13.24 -24.81
CA MET A 65 -8.40 -13.96 -25.68
C MET A 65 -7.73 -14.92 -26.71
N ALA A 66 -6.43 -15.17 -26.59
CA ALA A 66 -5.65 -16.03 -27.48
C ALA A 66 -5.06 -17.28 -26.80
N GLU A 67 -5.47 -17.63 -25.58
CA GLU A 67 -4.99 -18.86 -24.94
C GLU A 67 -6.01 -19.99 -25.03
N GLY A 68 -5.66 -20.99 -25.84
CA GLY A 68 -6.44 -22.18 -26.12
C GLY A 68 -6.66 -23.09 -24.90
N ASP A 69 -7.69 -23.92 -25.03
CA ASP A 69 -8.24 -24.89 -24.08
C ASP A 69 -7.23 -25.38 -23.03
N ARG A 70 -7.30 -24.80 -21.83
CA ARG A 70 -6.50 -25.20 -20.67
C ARG A 70 -7.33 -26.13 -19.81
N GLU A 71 -7.07 -27.43 -19.93
CA GLU A 71 -7.67 -28.40 -19.00
C GLU A 71 -7.04 -28.23 -17.61
N ASP A 72 -7.86 -27.82 -16.64
CA ASP A 72 -7.49 -27.79 -15.23
C ASP A 72 -7.64 -29.18 -14.62
N ILE A 73 -6.54 -29.91 -14.56
CA ILE A 73 -6.49 -31.31 -14.09
C ILE A 73 -6.46 -31.39 -12.55
N PHE A 74 -6.38 -30.26 -11.83
CA PHE A 74 -6.21 -30.23 -10.38
C PHE A 74 -7.23 -29.36 -9.62
N GLY A 75 -8.30 -28.93 -10.29
CA GLY A 75 -9.43 -28.21 -9.69
C GLY A 75 -10.27 -29.05 -8.72
#